data_AF-A0A543PHK1-F1
#
_entry.id   AF-A0A543PHK1-F1
#
_cell.length_a   1.000
_cell.length_b   1.000
_cell.length_c   1.000
_cell.angle_alpha   90.00
_cell.angle_beta   90.00
_cell.angle_gamma   90.00
#
_symmetry.space_group_name_H-M   'P 1'
#
loop_
_entity.id
_entity.type
_entity.pdbx_description
1 polymer ?
#
loop_
_entity_poly.entity_id
_entity_poly.type
_entity_poly.pdbx_seq_one_letter_code
_entity_poly.pdbx_strand_id
1 'polypeptide(L)'
;MPFLPGSLTVTRVDADRWALVDVLVYQGNRDRFVVPDGFVTDFATVPALVRWLVPRFGTYTLAAILHDWLVTEGIRSGVVTSRQADGIFRRVMREAGVPVLRRWLMWAGVRWAALTSERRRTGWLVSAPGVLAISLLAAPLVLPPALLIVPGLLVLALAERVVALVAPTRSRELVLRV
;
A
#
# COMPACT_ATOMS: atom_id res chain seq x y z
N MET A 1 19.35 1.51 8.22
CA MET A 1 18.06 0.98 7.69
C MET A 1 18.23 -0.53 7.50
N PRO A 2 17.27 -1.38 7.91
CA PRO A 2 17.40 -2.86 7.89
C PRO A 2 17.25 -3.48 6.48
N PHE A 3 17.45 -2.69 5.42
CA PHE A 3 17.25 -3.11 4.04
C PHE A 3 18.56 -3.05 3.26
N LEU A 4 18.79 -4.09 2.45
CA LEU A 4 19.96 -4.23 1.59
C LEU A 4 19.52 -4.58 0.16
N PRO A 5 19.99 -3.84 -0.86
CA PRO A 5 20.71 -2.57 -0.76
C PRO A 5 19.85 -1.47 -0.12
N GLY A 6 20.48 -0.43 0.43
CA GLY A 6 19.76 0.71 1.02
C GLY A 6 19.05 1.60 -0.02
N SER A 7 19.34 1.39 -1.30
CA SER A 7 18.73 2.04 -2.46
C SER A 7 17.69 1.13 -3.12
N LEU A 8 16.73 1.75 -3.81
CA LEU A 8 15.67 1.04 -4.54
C LEU A 8 15.74 1.39 -6.03
N THR A 9 15.95 0.37 -6.86
CA THR A 9 15.87 0.49 -8.32
C THR A 9 14.63 -0.23 -8.82
N VAL A 10 13.77 0.48 -9.57
CA VAL A 10 12.53 -0.08 -10.12
C VAL A 10 12.33 0.33 -11.58
N THR A 11 11.74 -0.58 -12.36
CA THR A 11 11.32 -0.34 -13.73
C THR A 11 9.80 -0.23 -13.78
N ARG A 12 9.28 0.78 -14.49
CA ARG A 12 7.83 0.97 -14.65
C ARG A 12 7.25 -0.11 -15.55
N VAL A 13 6.20 -0.80 -15.06
CA VAL A 13 5.45 -1.81 -15.83
C VAL A 13 4.22 -1.19 -16.48
N ASP A 14 3.45 -0.40 -15.72
CA ASP A 14 2.29 0.33 -16.23
C ASP A 14 2.04 1.65 -15.47
N ALA A 15 0.81 2.17 -15.47
CA ALA A 15 0.45 3.42 -14.79
C ALA A 15 0.68 3.37 -13.28
N ASP A 16 0.50 2.20 -12.65
CA ASP A 16 0.40 2.08 -11.20
C ASP A 16 1.27 0.95 -10.63
N ARG A 17 2.01 0.23 -11.47
CA ARG A 17 2.86 -0.89 -11.06
C ARG A 17 4.30 -0.74 -11.54
N TRP A 18 5.20 -1.20 -10.68
CA TRP A 18 6.65 -1.20 -10.87
C TRP A 18 7.23 -2.57 -10.55
N ALA A 19 8.23 -2.97 -11.31
CA ALA A 19 9.01 -4.19 -11.06
C ALA A 19 10.34 -3.82 -10.41
N LEU A 20 10.76 -4.58 -9.40
CA LEU A 20 12.09 -4.47 -8.81
C LEU A 20 13.16 -4.86 -9.84
N VAL A 21 14.21 -4.06 -9.94
CA VAL A 21 15.39 -4.40 -10.75
C VAL A 21 16.37 -5.24 -9.93
N ASP A 22 16.57 -4.86 -8.67
CA ASP A 22 17.48 -5.54 -7.75
C ASP A 22 16.70 -6.30 -6.68
N VAL A 23 17.30 -7.38 -6.18
CA VAL A 23 16.78 -8.13 -5.02
C VAL A 23 16.73 -7.20 -3.80
N LEU A 24 15.58 -7.17 -3.12
CA LEU A 24 15.41 -6.43 -1.87
C LEU A 24 15.47 -7.40 -0.69
N VAL A 25 16.51 -7.26 0.14
CA VAL A 25 16.68 -8.05 1.36
C VAL A 25 16.29 -7.22 2.57
N TYR A 26 15.31 -7.71 3.34
CA TYR A 26 15.05 -7.24 4.69
C TYR A 26 15.82 -8.09 5.70
N GLN A 27 16.62 -7.45 6.54
CA GLN A 27 17.37 -8.06 7.62
C GLN A 27 16.95 -7.43 8.95
N GLY A 28 15.91 -8.03 9.57
CA GLY A 28 15.50 -7.69 10.92
C GLY A 28 16.31 -8.43 11.98
N ASN A 29 16.09 -8.10 13.24
CA ASN A 29 16.79 -8.73 14.37
C ASN A 29 16.50 -10.23 14.54
N ARG A 30 15.37 -10.71 14.00
CA ARG A 30 14.92 -12.11 14.15
C ARG A 30 14.51 -12.77 12.84
N ASP A 31 14.18 -11.98 11.83
CA ASP A 31 13.59 -12.44 10.59
C ASP A 31 14.38 -11.88 9.41
N ARG A 32 14.63 -12.71 8.41
CA ARG A 32 15.23 -12.31 7.14
C ARG A 32 14.26 -12.66 6.03
N PHE A 33 13.92 -11.67 5.19
CA PHE A 33 13.07 -11.86 4.02
C PHE A 33 13.81 -11.39 2.77
N VAL A 34 13.63 -12.11 1.68
CA VAL A 34 14.24 -11.80 0.38
C VAL A 34 13.12 -11.64 -0.62
N VAL A 35 12.94 -10.42 -1.11
CA VAL A 35 12.03 -10.13 -2.21
C VAL A 35 12.84 -10.23 -3.50
N PRO A 36 12.51 -11.16 -4.41
CA PRO A 36 13.28 -11.37 -5.63
C PRO A 36 13.18 -10.16 -6.56
N ASP A 37 14.17 -10.00 -7.43
CA ASP A 37 14.06 -9.13 -8.59
C ASP A 37 12.87 -9.56 -9.47
N GLY A 38 12.37 -8.62 -10.28
CA GLY A 38 11.17 -8.82 -11.09
C GLY A 38 9.86 -8.85 -10.32
N PHE A 39 9.87 -8.82 -8.97
CA PHE A 39 8.63 -8.73 -8.19
C PHE A 39 7.91 -7.41 -8.50
N VAL A 40 6.62 -7.51 -8.80
CA VAL A 40 5.77 -6.39 -9.19
C VAL A 40 5.00 -5.88 -7.97
N THR A 41 5.14 -4.58 -7.69
CA THR A 41 4.53 -3.87 -6.57
C THR A 41 3.80 -2.62 -7.06
N ASP A 42 2.76 -2.21 -6.34
CA ASP A 42 2.10 -0.90 -6.53
C ASP A 42 2.50 0.11 -5.43
N PHE A 43 3.51 -0.27 -4.65
CA PHE A 43 3.98 0.27 -3.37
C PHE A 43 2.91 0.26 -2.29
N ALA A 44 1.99 1.21 -2.37
CA ALA A 44 0.89 1.35 -1.44
C ALA A 44 -0.34 1.75 -2.25
N THR A 45 -1.29 0.83 -2.34
CA THR A 45 -2.65 1.16 -2.78
C THR A 45 -3.32 2.03 -1.71
N VAL A 46 -3.21 3.34 -1.90
CA VAL A 46 -3.79 4.35 -1.00
C VAL A 46 -4.97 5.05 -1.68
N PRO A 47 -6.17 5.02 -1.06
CA PRO A 47 -7.34 5.74 -1.58
C PRO A 47 -7.06 7.24 -1.74
N ALA A 48 -7.58 7.83 -2.82
CA ALA A 48 -7.37 9.25 -3.15
C ALA A 48 -7.66 10.20 -1.98
N LEU A 49 -8.71 9.87 -1.22
CA LEU A 49 -9.17 10.58 -0.04
C LEU A 49 -8.09 10.83 1.02
N VAL A 50 -7.16 9.89 1.18
CA VAL A 50 -6.16 9.91 2.27
C VAL A 50 -4.73 10.08 1.75
N ARG A 51 -4.56 10.32 0.43
CA ARG A 51 -3.23 10.53 -0.18
C ARG A 51 -2.51 11.76 0.34
N TRP A 52 -3.24 12.76 0.83
CA TRP A 52 -2.65 13.94 1.48
C TRP A 52 -1.95 13.61 2.81
N LEU A 53 -2.40 12.55 3.49
CA LEU A 53 -1.88 12.13 4.79
C LEU A 53 -0.80 11.04 4.66
N VAL A 54 -1.06 10.07 3.78
CA VAL A 54 -0.16 8.97 3.44
C VAL A 54 0.00 8.95 1.92
N PRO A 55 1.10 9.51 1.39
CA PRO A 55 1.40 9.41 -0.04
C PRO A 55 1.54 7.96 -0.52
N ARG A 56 1.77 7.73 -1.82
CA ARG A 56 2.04 6.37 -2.31
C ARG A 56 3.46 5.87 -1.98
N PHE A 57 4.40 6.81 -1.82
CA PHE A 57 5.80 6.53 -1.55
C PHE A 57 6.36 7.48 -0.48
N GLY A 58 7.41 7.05 0.20
CA GLY A 58 8.12 7.82 1.22
C GLY A 58 9.03 6.94 2.05
N THR A 59 9.24 7.31 3.30
CA THR A 59 10.11 6.57 4.24
C THR A 59 9.70 5.10 4.45
N TYR A 60 8.45 4.75 4.18
CA TYR A 60 7.91 3.38 4.29
C TYR A 60 7.93 2.60 2.97
N THR A 61 8.44 3.14 1.85
CA THR A 61 8.36 2.47 0.54
C THR A 61 8.94 1.06 0.55
N LEU A 62 10.14 0.87 1.12
CA LEU A 62 10.75 -0.47 1.24
C LEU A 62 9.93 -1.42 2.12
N ALA A 63 9.30 -0.88 3.17
CA ALA A 63 8.40 -1.66 4.03
C ALA A 63 7.14 -2.10 3.27
N ALA A 64 6.64 -1.25 2.38
CA ALA A 64 5.45 -1.50 1.59
C ALA A 64 5.71 -2.59 0.54
N ILE A 65 6.86 -2.53 -0.16
CA ILE A 65 7.31 -3.59 -1.08
C ILE A 65 7.41 -4.95 -0.36
N LEU A 66 8.04 -4.97 0.81
CA LEU A 66 8.14 -6.18 1.62
C LEU A 66 6.75 -6.69 2.03
N HIS A 67 5.84 -5.81 2.39
CA HIS A 67 4.46 -6.18 2.76
C HIS A 67 3.70 -6.77 1.57
N ASP A 68 3.79 -6.18 0.39
CA ASP A 68 3.18 -6.71 -0.84
C ASP A 68 3.66 -8.13 -1.11
N TRP A 69 4.97 -8.37 -1.01
CA TRP A 69 5.55 -9.69 -1.19
C TRP A 69 5.10 -10.68 -0.11
N LEU A 70 5.07 -10.26 1.16
CA LEU A 70 4.59 -11.11 2.26
C LEU A 70 3.10 -11.46 2.11
N VAL A 71 2.28 -10.52 1.66
CA VAL A 71 0.83 -10.73 1.46
C VAL A 71 0.55 -11.64 0.27
N THR A 72 1.33 -11.53 -0.80
CA THR A 72 1.15 -12.34 -2.01
C THR A 72 1.79 -13.71 -1.83
N GLU A 73 3.10 -13.74 -1.64
CA GLU A 73 3.93 -14.94 -1.62
C GLU A 73 4.06 -15.56 -0.24
N GLY A 74 4.25 -14.73 0.79
CA GLY A 74 4.40 -15.20 2.17
C GLY A 74 3.14 -15.90 2.70
N ILE A 75 1.95 -15.38 2.38
CA ILE A 75 0.67 -16.03 2.74
C ILE A 75 0.44 -17.28 1.87
N ARG A 76 0.74 -17.21 0.56
CA ARG A 76 0.57 -18.35 -0.36
C ARG A 76 1.41 -19.56 0.04
N SER A 77 2.66 -19.32 0.45
CA SER A 77 3.60 -20.35 0.90
C SER A 77 3.38 -20.80 2.35
N GLY A 78 2.51 -20.13 3.11
CA GLY A 78 2.26 -20.42 4.52
C GLY A 78 3.35 -19.95 5.48
N VAL A 79 4.35 -19.20 5.00
CA VAL A 79 5.44 -18.63 5.82
C VAL A 79 4.91 -17.62 6.83
N VAL A 80 3.89 -16.84 6.45
CA VAL A 80 3.24 -15.87 7.34
C VAL A 80 1.73 -15.90 7.21
N THR A 81 1.05 -15.63 8.31
CA THR A 81 -0.38 -15.30 8.31
C THR A 81 -0.61 -13.83 7.92
N SER A 82 -1.82 -13.52 7.46
CA SER A 82 -2.26 -12.13 7.17
C SER A 82 -1.93 -11.17 8.32
N ARG A 83 -2.20 -11.57 9.57
CA ARG A 83 -1.92 -10.75 10.76
C ARG A 83 -0.42 -10.60 11.02
N GLN A 84 0.38 -11.63 10.79
CA GLN A 84 1.84 -11.56 10.93
C GLN A 84 2.44 -10.63 9.87
N ALA A 85 2.00 -10.72 8.61
CA ALA A 85 2.45 -9.81 7.55
C ALA A 85 2.18 -8.33 7.92
N ASP A 86 0.97 -8.01 8.38
CA ASP A 86 0.63 -6.64 8.80
C ASP A 86 1.42 -6.20 10.06
N GLY A 87 1.69 -7.14 10.98
CA GLY A 87 2.51 -6.89 12.15
C GLY A 87 3.98 -6.62 11.80
N ILE A 88 4.54 -7.41 10.88
CA ILE A 88 5.89 -7.23 10.32
C ILE A 88 5.97 -5.86 9.64
N PHE A 89 4.99 -5.52 8.80
CA PHE A 89 4.93 -4.21 8.14
C PHE A 89 5.02 -3.05 9.14
N ARG A 90 4.23 -3.08 10.22
CA ARG A 90 4.28 -2.05 11.28
C ARG A 90 5.63 -2.00 11.99
N ARG A 91 6.24 -3.16 12.24
CA ARG A 91 7.57 -3.26 12.87
C ARG A 91 8.66 -2.69 11.95
N VAL A 92 8.64 -3.05 10.68
CA VAL A 92 9.59 -2.58 9.66
C VAL A 92 9.46 -1.07 9.48
N MET A 93 8.23 -0.53 9.47
CA MET A 93 8.02 0.93 9.45
C MET A 93 8.64 1.63 10.66
N ARG A 94 8.59 1.03 11.86
CA ARG A 94 9.29 1.57 13.04
C ARG A 94 10.80 1.59 12.82
N GLU A 95 11.37 0.52 12.26
CA GLU A 95 12.81 0.43 11.98
C GLU A 95 13.26 1.39 10.87
N ALA A 96 12.35 1.74 9.95
CA ALA A 96 12.56 2.77 8.94
C ALA A 96 12.37 4.21 9.46
N GLY A 97 12.04 4.40 10.74
CA GLY A 97 11.87 5.73 11.33
C GLY A 97 10.52 6.40 11.03
N VAL A 98 9.50 5.63 10.62
CA VAL A 98 8.15 6.15 10.40
C VAL A 98 7.51 6.57 11.73
N PRO A 99 6.93 7.78 11.84
CA PRO A 99 6.27 8.26 13.05
C PRO A 99 5.18 7.31 13.56
N VAL A 100 5.01 7.28 14.89
CA VAL A 100 4.13 6.33 15.59
C VAL A 100 2.69 6.41 15.09
N LEU A 101 2.16 7.62 14.92
CA LEU A 101 0.81 7.83 14.41
C LEU A 101 0.66 7.25 13.00
N ARG A 102 1.54 7.63 12.07
CA ARG A 102 1.49 7.21 10.66
C ARG A 102 1.54 5.68 10.52
N ARG A 103 2.45 5.01 11.22
CA ARG A 103 2.56 3.53 11.13
C ARG A 103 1.32 2.81 11.68
N TRP A 104 0.61 3.38 12.67
CA TRP A 104 -0.63 2.81 13.20
C TRP A 104 -1.81 3.04 12.27
N LEU A 105 -1.90 4.22 11.65
CA LEU A 105 -2.91 4.50 10.61
C LEU A 105 -2.74 3.58 9.41
N MET A 106 -1.50 3.41 8.93
CA MET A 106 -1.18 2.49 7.84
C MET A 106 -1.49 1.04 8.23
N TRP A 107 -1.18 0.63 9.46
CA TRP A 107 -1.55 -0.70 9.97
C TRP A 107 -3.08 -0.91 9.96
N ALA A 108 -3.86 0.07 10.44
CA ALA A 108 -5.32 -0.03 10.39
C ALA A 108 -5.85 -0.10 8.96
N GLY A 109 -5.28 0.69 8.04
CA GLY A 109 -5.61 0.67 6.62
C GLY A 109 -5.38 -0.71 5.97
N VAL A 110 -4.22 -1.33 6.17
CA VAL A 110 -3.96 -2.67 5.60
C VAL A 110 -4.82 -3.76 6.25
N ARG A 111 -5.24 -3.59 7.50
CA ARG A 111 -6.23 -4.48 8.15
C ARG A 111 -7.61 -4.31 7.54
N TRP A 112 -8.07 -3.09 7.26
CA TRP A 112 -9.33 -2.88 6.54
C TRP A 112 -9.26 -3.48 5.13
N ALA A 113 -8.16 -3.30 4.40
CA ALA A 113 -7.95 -3.93 3.09
C ALA A 113 -7.88 -5.48 3.17
N ALA A 114 -7.48 -6.05 4.30
CA ALA A 114 -7.51 -7.51 4.49
C ALA A 114 -8.94 -8.09 4.50
N LEU A 115 -9.97 -7.30 4.86
CA LEU A 115 -11.37 -7.76 4.81
C LEU A 115 -11.89 -7.94 3.39
N THR A 116 -11.45 -7.11 2.45
CA THR A 116 -11.89 -7.17 1.05
C THR A 116 -11.25 -8.33 0.30
N SER A 117 -10.22 -8.96 0.87
CA SER A 117 -9.49 -10.07 0.28
C SER A 117 -9.94 -11.40 0.89
N GLU A 118 -10.51 -12.30 0.08
CA GLU A 118 -11.00 -13.60 0.55
C GLU A 118 -9.92 -14.44 1.26
N ARG A 119 -8.67 -14.33 0.81
CA ARG A 119 -7.52 -15.04 1.40
C ARG A 119 -7.11 -14.48 2.76
N ARG A 120 -7.39 -13.19 3.03
CA ARG A 120 -6.90 -12.46 4.22
C ARG A 120 -7.98 -12.19 5.26
N ARG A 121 -9.27 -12.35 4.91
CA ARG A 121 -10.42 -12.15 5.80
C ARG A 121 -10.47 -13.18 6.93
N THR A 122 -9.92 -14.38 6.71
CA THR A 122 -9.92 -15.46 7.71
C THR A 122 -9.20 -15.02 8.98
N GLY A 123 -9.89 -15.10 10.12
CA GLY A 123 -9.35 -14.66 11.41
C GLY A 123 -9.28 -13.14 11.61
N TRP A 124 -9.92 -12.33 10.74
CA TRP A 124 -9.89 -10.87 10.88
C TRP A 124 -10.55 -10.37 12.16
N LEU A 125 -11.61 -11.05 12.64
CA LEU A 125 -12.36 -10.69 13.85
C LEU A 125 -11.46 -10.56 15.08
N VAL A 126 -10.39 -11.35 15.17
CA VAL A 126 -9.40 -11.27 16.27
C VAL A 126 -8.70 -9.91 16.31
N SER A 127 -8.55 -9.24 15.16
CA SER A 127 -7.94 -7.92 15.06
C SER A 127 -8.95 -6.78 15.09
N ALA A 128 -10.26 -7.07 15.06
CA ALA A 128 -11.32 -6.05 14.95
C ALA A 128 -11.29 -5.02 16.09
N PRO A 129 -11.15 -5.38 17.38
CA PRO A 129 -11.15 -4.39 18.46
C PRO A 129 -10.02 -3.37 18.33
N GLY A 130 -8.81 -3.83 17.96
CA GLY A 130 -7.66 -2.94 17.76
C GLY A 130 -7.81 -2.04 16.54
N VAL A 131 -8.35 -2.58 15.44
CA VAL A 131 -8.61 -1.79 14.22
C VAL A 131 -9.66 -0.73 14.49
N LEU A 132 -10.75 -1.07 15.18
CA LEU A 132 -11.82 -0.13 15.54
C LEU A 132 -11.32 0.96 16.50
N ALA A 133 -10.56 0.60 17.53
CA ALA A 133 -9.99 1.56 18.46
C ALA A 133 -9.08 2.58 17.75
N ILE A 134 -8.18 2.12 16.87
CA ILE A 134 -7.31 3.02 16.10
C ILE A 134 -8.11 3.86 15.12
N SER A 135 -9.11 3.28 14.46
CA SER A 135 -9.97 4.01 13.51
C SER A 135 -10.77 5.10 14.22
N LEU A 136 -11.28 4.82 15.42
CA LEU A 136 -11.98 5.80 16.25
C LEU A 136 -11.07 6.95 16.67
N LEU A 137 -9.84 6.64 17.10
CA LEU A 137 -8.85 7.67 17.44
C LEU A 137 -8.40 8.48 16.22
N ALA A 138 -8.38 7.87 15.04
CA ALA A 138 -8.04 8.54 13.78
C ALA A 138 -9.18 9.39 13.22
N ALA A 139 -10.43 9.11 13.58
CA ALA A 139 -11.60 9.72 12.98
C ALA A 139 -11.61 11.26 13.06
N PRO A 140 -11.27 11.92 14.19
CA PRO A 140 -11.22 13.39 14.25
C PRO A 140 -10.19 14.01 13.31
N LEU A 141 -9.12 13.28 12.98
CA LEU A 141 -8.08 13.74 12.06
C LEU A 141 -8.45 13.51 10.59
N VAL A 142 -9.10 12.39 10.29
CA VAL A 142 -9.35 11.95 8.91
C VAL A 142 -10.70 12.43 8.36
N LEU A 143 -11.75 12.45 9.19
CA LEU A 143 -13.11 12.77 8.74
C LEU A 143 -13.28 14.20 8.23
N PRO A 144 -12.78 15.26 8.90
CA PRO A 144 -13.01 16.63 8.41
C PRO A 144 -12.38 16.89 7.03
N PRO A 145 -11.09 16.54 6.78
CA PRO A 145 -10.52 16.63 5.42
C PRO A 145 -11.27 15.74 4.43
N ALA A 146 -11.71 14.55 4.87
CA ALA A 146 -12.43 13.65 3.98
C ALA A 146 -13.75 14.24 3.46
N LEU A 147 -14.51 14.93 4.32
CA LEU A 147 -15.74 15.62 3.94
C LEU A 147 -15.52 16.75 2.92
N LEU A 148 -14.32 17.32 2.86
CA LEU A 148 -13.96 18.35 1.87
C LEU A 148 -13.43 17.73 0.57
N ILE A 149 -12.61 16.67 0.68
CA ILE A 149 -11.95 16.05 -0.46
C ILE A 149 -12.92 15.22 -1.31
N VAL A 150 -13.84 14.47 -0.69
CA VAL A 150 -14.78 13.61 -1.46
C VAL A 150 -15.61 14.43 -2.45
N PRO A 151 -16.29 15.53 -2.06
CA PRO A 151 -17.01 16.37 -3.01
C PRO A 151 -16.12 16.92 -4.12
N GLY A 152 -14.91 17.37 -3.78
CA GLY A 152 -13.94 17.87 -4.77
C GLY A 152 -13.55 16.83 -5.81
N LEU A 153 -13.30 15.58 -5.37
CA LEU A 153 -13.01 14.46 -6.26
C LEU A 153 -14.21 14.10 -7.16
N LEU A 154 -15.44 14.20 -6.64
CA LEU A 154 -16.65 13.97 -7.42
C LEU A 154 -16.84 15.04 -8.50
N VAL A 155 -16.62 16.32 -8.16
CA VAL A 155 -16.68 17.43 -9.12
C VAL A 155 -15.63 17.25 -10.22
N LEU A 156 -14.39 16.89 -9.85
CA LEU A 156 -13.33 16.61 -10.82
C LEU A 156 -13.71 15.46 -11.75
N ALA A 157 -14.17 14.34 -11.20
CA ALA A 157 -14.57 13.19 -12.00
C ALA A 157 -15.74 13.51 -12.95
N LEU A 158 -16.69 14.35 -12.52
CA LEU A 158 -17.77 14.83 -13.39
C LEU A 158 -17.23 15.75 -14.49
N ALA A 159 -16.36 16.69 -14.15
CA ALA A 159 -15.74 17.60 -15.12
C ALA A 159 -14.94 16.82 -16.18
N GLU A 160 -14.12 15.85 -15.77
CA GLU A 160 -13.38 14.98 -16.70
C GLU A 160 -14.32 14.21 -17.63
N ARG A 161 -15.43 13.67 -17.12
CA ARG A 161 -16.44 12.98 -17.94
C ARG A 161 -17.09 13.92 -18.95
N VAL A 162 -17.41 15.15 -18.56
CA VAL A 162 -18.01 16.15 -19.46
C VAL A 162 -17.02 16.59 -20.53
N VAL A 163 -15.78 16.89 -20.15
CA VAL A 163 -14.72 17.30 -21.10
C VAL A 163 -14.42 16.16 -22.09
N ALA A 164 -14.42 14.91 -21.64
CA ALA A 164 -14.19 13.75 -22.51
C ALA A 164 -15.25 13.59 -23.62
N LEU A 165 -16.46 14.16 -23.46
CA LEU A 165 -17.48 14.18 -24.52
C LEU A 165 -17.11 15.13 -25.68
N VAL A 166 -16.33 16.17 -25.40
CA VAL A 166 -16.00 17.24 -26.35
C VAL A 166 -14.57 17.09 -26.87
N ALA A 167 -13.66 16.61 -26.04
CA ALA A 167 -12.25 16.41 -26.36
C ALA A 167 -11.84 14.97 -25.99
N PRO A 168 -12.17 13.97 -26.83
CA PRO A 168 -11.80 12.59 -26.57
C PRO A 168 -10.28 12.46 -26.49
N THR A 169 -9.78 11.88 -25.40
CA THR A 169 -8.36 11.53 -25.25
C THR A 169 -7.97 10.51 -26.32
N ARG A 170 -6.78 10.70 -26.92
CA ARG A 170 -6.21 9.86 -27.98
C ARG A 170 -6.48 8.37 -27.70
N SER A 171 -7.21 7.72 -28.62
CA SER A 171 -7.43 6.28 -28.60
C SER A 171 -6.09 5.58 -28.41
N ARG A 172 -6.01 4.63 -27.47
CA ARG A 172 -4.87 3.73 -27.31
C ARG A 172 -4.42 3.25 -28.70
N GLU A 173 -3.30 3.78 -29.19
CA GLU A 173 -2.54 3.09 -30.22
C GLU A 173 -2.15 1.77 -29.59
N LEU A 174 -2.85 0.72 -30.04
CA LEU A 174 -2.46 -0.67 -29.84
C LEU A 174 -0.99 -0.76 -30.20
N VAL A 175 -0.15 -0.94 -29.19
CA VAL A 175 1.22 -1.42 -29.37
C VAL A 175 1.10 -2.77 -30.06
N LEU A 176 1.16 -2.76 -31.39
CA LEU A 176 1.31 -3.95 -32.21
C LEU A 176 2.61 -4.61 -31.74
N ARG A 177 2.47 -5.76 -31.08
CA ARG A 177 3.57 -6.69 -30.90
C ARG A 177 4.09 -7.07 -32.29
N VAL A 178 5.36 -6.78 -32.54
CA VAL A 178 6.21 -7.48 -33.51
C VAL A 178 7.39 -8.02 -32.73
#